data_AF-A0A531LG53-F1
#
_entry.id   AF-A0A531LG53-F1
#
_cell.length_a   1.000
_cell.length_b   1.000
_cell.length_c   1.000
_cell.angle_alpha   90.00
_cell.angle_beta   90.00
_cell.angle_gamma   90.00
#
_symmetry.space_group_name_H-M   'P 1'
#
loop_
_entity.id
_entity.type
_entity.pdbx_description
1 polymer ?
#
loop_
_entity_poly.entity_id
_entity_poly.type
_entity_poly.pdbx_seq_one_letter_code
_entity_poly.pdbx_strand_id
1 'polypeptide(L)'
;MLRLSAAILLILAFWPFAASAQEEKPPSRCVAIAEALPSASYASFTATQAPRQAQAFVDGDVTITYAGHSTYVIETPAGVRIATDFSGVYGADPLPRVVTMNKAHRTHYSDHVDPGIEYVLRGWNPDGGPARHALVVDDVYIRNVPTDIRNGGDLGKDGNSIFIFEVAGLCIGHLGHLHHRLEDAHYGAIGRLDILMVPIDGGMTLSLDRMTEITARLYSSMILPMHRHSTPISEFTGRMGDDFAVEFLSGRSLTVSLKTLPDRPTIIILEGV
;
A
#
# COMPACT_ATOMS: atom_id res chain seq x y z
N MET A 1 5.84 19.76 -81.34
CA MET A 1 6.31 18.57 -80.61
C MET A 1 6.35 18.94 -79.14
N LEU A 2 5.22 18.91 -78.43
CA LEU A 2 4.70 17.78 -77.65
C LEU A 2 5.64 17.39 -76.49
N ARG A 3 5.11 17.57 -75.25
CA ARG A 3 5.27 16.78 -74.00
C ARG A 3 5.57 17.68 -72.79
N LEU A 4 4.55 18.04 -72.00
CA LEU A 4 4.05 17.33 -70.80
C LEU A 4 5.11 17.18 -69.70
N SER A 5 4.98 17.94 -68.61
CA SER A 5 5.50 17.66 -67.26
C SER A 5 4.81 18.63 -66.28
N ALA A 6 3.65 18.24 -65.74
CA ALA A 6 3.50 17.66 -64.40
C ALA A 6 3.53 18.74 -63.29
N ALA A 7 2.36 19.33 -63.01
CA ALA A 7 2.10 20.09 -61.79
C ALA A 7 1.95 19.10 -60.63
N ILE A 8 2.92 19.10 -59.71
CA ILE A 8 2.86 18.34 -58.46
C ILE A 8 2.27 19.29 -57.40
N LEU A 9 0.99 19.09 -57.07
CA LEU A 9 0.39 19.64 -55.86
C LEU A 9 1.02 18.93 -54.64
N LEU A 10 1.85 19.62 -53.87
CA LEU A 10 2.18 19.20 -52.50
C LEU A 10 1.02 19.61 -51.58
N ILE A 11 0.08 18.70 -51.36
CA ILE A 11 -0.84 18.78 -50.21
C ILE A 11 -0.11 18.15 -49.03
N LEU A 12 0.52 18.99 -48.20
CA LEU A 12 1.03 18.58 -46.89
C LEU A 12 -0.18 18.30 -45.98
N ALA A 13 -0.54 17.03 -45.86
CA ALA A 13 -1.45 16.56 -44.82
C ALA A 13 -0.77 16.74 -43.46
N PHE A 14 -1.13 17.80 -42.74
CA PHE A 14 -0.88 17.91 -41.30
C PHE A 14 -1.70 16.83 -40.60
N TRP A 15 -1.11 15.66 -40.37
CA TRP A 15 -1.63 14.75 -39.38
C TRP A 15 -1.42 15.39 -38.00
N PRO A 16 -2.48 15.62 -37.21
CA PRO A 16 -2.30 15.98 -35.82
C PRO A 16 -1.62 14.78 -35.15
N PHE A 17 -0.40 14.98 -34.66
CA PHE A 17 0.16 14.10 -33.65
C PHE A 17 -0.81 14.13 -32.47
N ALA A 18 -1.54 13.04 -32.27
CA ALA A 18 -2.26 12.83 -31.02
C ALA A 18 -1.21 12.79 -29.92
N ALA A 19 -1.09 13.88 -29.16
CA ALA A 19 -0.33 13.87 -27.93
C ALA A 19 -0.95 12.78 -27.05
N SER A 20 -0.19 11.73 -26.76
CA SER A 20 -0.57 10.75 -25.75
C SER A 20 -0.63 11.51 -24.43
N ALA A 21 -1.83 11.78 -23.93
CA ALA A 21 -2.01 12.17 -22.54
C ALA A 21 -1.41 11.03 -21.70
N GLN A 22 -0.30 11.30 -21.01
CA GLN A 22 0.16 10.39 -19.97
C GLN A 22 -1.01 10.23 -19.00
N GLU A 23 -1.40 9.01 -18.73
CA GLU A 23 -2.33 8.69 -17.65
C GLU A 23 -1.73 9.27 -16.35
N GLU A 24 -2.24 10.43 -15.94
CA GLU A 24 -1.76 11.10 -14.74
C GLU A 24 -2.18 10.26 -13.54
N LYS A 25 -1.20 9.77 -12.78
CA LYS A 25 -1.46 9.00 -11.57
C LYS A 25 -2.23 9.86 -10.58
N PRO A 26 -3.26 9.33 -9.91
CA PRO A 26 -3.99 10.07 -8.89
C PRO A 26 -3.03 10.60 -7.82
N PRO A 27 -3.15 11.88 -7.41
CA PRO A 27 -2.31 12.43 -6.36
C PRO A 27 -2.62 11.73 -5.03
N SER A 28 -1.57 11.27 -4.34
CA SER A 28 -1.67 10.70 -2.99
C SER A 28 -2.06 11.78 -1.98
N ARG A 29 -2.93 11.43 -1.03
CA ARG A 29 -3.27 12.28 0.12
C ARG A 29 -2.42 11.96 1.35
N CYS A 30 -1.81 10.79 1.38
CA CYS A 30 -0.92 10.36 2.46
C CYS A 30 0.49 10.94 2.33
N VAL A 31 0.94 11.21 1.11
CA VAL A 31 2.21 11.92 0.86
C VAL A 31 1.94 13.41 0.90
N ALA A 32 2.59 14.11 1.84
CA ALA A 32 2.60 15.57 1.81
C ALA A 32 3.23 16.01 0.49
N ILE A 33 2.54 16.86 -0.27
CA ILE A 33 3.15 17.62 -1.37
C ILE A 33 4.03 18.68 -0.72
N ALA A 34 5.18 18.26 -0.20
CA ALA A 34 6.21 19.18 0.21
C ALA A 34 6.76 19.86 -1.06
N GLU A 35 7.13 21.14 -0.92
CA GLU A 35 7.61 22.09 -1.92
C GLU A 35 8.91 21.67 -2.64
N ALA A 36 9.06 20.40 -3.03
CA ALA A 36 10.22 19.88 -3.77
C ALA A 36 10.22 20.31 -5.25
N LEU A 37 9.19 21.03 -5.69
CA LEU A 37 9.14 21.66 -7.00
C LEU A 37 9.54 23.13 -6.83
N PRO A 38 10.75 23.56 -7.23
CA PRO A 38 11.23 24.94 -7.10
C PRO A 38 10.41 25.97 -7.91
N SER A 39 9.31 25.56 -8.55
CA SER A 39 8.40 26.40 -9.32
C SER A 39 6.95 25.89 -9.27
N ALA A 40 6.53 25.24 -8.17
CA ALA A 40 5.12 24.90 -8.01
C ALA A 40 4.30 26.15 -7.66
N SER A 41 3.35 26.52 -8.52
CA SER A 41 2.30 27.47 -8.17
C SER A 41 1.08 26.70 -7.65
N TYR A 42 0.56 27.07 -6.49
CA TYR A 42 -0.72 26.57 -6.01
C TYR A 42 -1.84 27.08 -6.92
N ALA A 43 -2.39 26.20 -7.76
CA ALA A 43 -3.61 26.46 -8.50
C ALA A 43 -4.81 26.03 -7.65
N SER A 44 -5.62 26.98 -7.19
CA SER A 44 -6.93 26.70 -6.63
C SER A 44 -7.92 26.58 -7.78
N PHE A 45 -8.43 25.38 -8.03
CA PHE A 45 -9.52 25.16 -8.98
C PHE A 45 -10.83 25.05 -8.21
N THR A 46 -11.75 25.99 -8.39
CA THR A 46 -13.14 25.79 -8.00
C THR A 46 -13.76 24.84 -9.02
N ALA A 47 -13.84 23.56 -8.68
CA ALA A 47 -14.36 22.54 -9.59
C ALA A 47 -15.86 22.75 -9.82
N THR A 48 -16.23 23.53 -10.84
CA THR A 48 -17.58 23.50 -11.40
C THR A 48 -17.77 22.28 -12.30
N GLN A 49 -16.70 21.67 -12.81
CA GLN A 49 -16.69 20.37 -13.48
C GLN A 49 -15.31 19.70 -13.31
N ALA A 50 -15.12 18.90 -12.25
CA ALA A 50 -13.93 18.05 -12.15
C ALA A 50 -14.02 16.91 -13.20
N PRO A 51 -12.90 16.54 -13.88
CA PRO A 51 -12.89 15.35 -14.72
C PRO A 51 -13.19 14.11 -13.86
N ARG A 52 -13.92 13.14 -14.44
CA ARG A 52 -14.44 11.90 -13.81
C ARG A 52 -13.38 10.98 -13.14
N GLN A 53 -12.13 11.39 -13.06
CA GLN A 53 -11.04 10.61 -12.46
C GLN A 53 -10.65 11.08 -11.04
N ALA A 54 -11.33 12.09 -10.49
CA ALA A 54 -11.23 12.37 -9.06
C ALA A 54 -11.89 11.21 -8.28
N GLN A 55 -11.07 10.46 -7.55
CA GLN A 55 -11.50 9.37 -6.68
C GLN A 55 -12.71 9.79 -5.82
N ALA A 56 -13.84 9.10 -5.99
CA ALA A 56 -15.02 9.29 -5.19
C ALA A 56 -14.80 8.61 -3.83
N PHE A 57 -14.10 9.30 -2.92
CA PHE A 57 -13.98 8.82 -1.56
C PHE A 57 -15.34 8.86 -0.87
N VAL A 58 -15.70 7.74 -0.27
CA VAL A 58 -16.89 7.62 0.57
C VAL A 58 -16.43 7.82 2.01
N ASP A 59 -17.03 8.77 2.71
CA ASP A 59 -16.92 8.83 4.18
C ASP A 59 -17.51 7.54 4.74
N GLY A 60 -16.79 6.86 5.61
CA GLY A 60 -17.28 5.63 6.20
C GLY A 60 -16.27 4.97 7.09
N ASP A 61 -16.66 3.82 7.61
CA ASP A 61 -15.78 3.00 8.42
C ASP A 61 -15.11 1.93 7.57
N VAL A 62 -13.85 1.66 7.87
CA VAL A 62 -13.05 0.57 7.30
C VAL A 62 -13.02 -0.56 8.30
N THR A 63 -13.35 -1.77 7.87
CA THR A 63 -13.18 -2.96 8.71
C THR A 63 -11.84 -3.63 8.39
N ILE A 64 -11.06 -3.88 9.44
CA ILE A 64 -9.78 -4.56 9.34
C ILE A 64 -9.88 -5.86 10.14
N THR A 65 -9.67 -6.98 9.45
CA THR A 65 -9.72 -8.32 10.03
C THR A 65 -8.35 -8.98 9.96
N TYR A 66 -7.84 -9.44 11.09
CA TYR A 66 -6.68 -10.33 11.11
C TYR A 66 -7.10 -11.71 10.59
N ALA A 67 -6.65 -12.08 9.39
CA ALA A 67 -6.97 -13.39 8.81
C ALA A 67 -5.97 -14.47 9.26
N GLY A 68 -4.71 -14.08 9.49
CA GLY A 68 -3.68 -14.96 10.03
C GLY A 68 -2.31 -14.65 9.45
N HIS A 69 -1.26 -15.00 10.21
CA HIS A 69 0.14 -14.77 9.85
C HIS A 69 0.44 -13.30 9.54
N SER A 70 0.49 -12.91 8.27
CA SER A 70 0.67 -11.52 7.82
C SER A 70 -0.49 -11.00 6.97
N THR A 71 -1.54 -11.80 6.81
CA THR A 71 -2.73 -11.41 6.06
C THR A 71 -3.71 -10.69 6.97
N TYR A 72 -3.91 -9.42 6.67
CA TYR A 72 -5.10 -8.69 7.04
C TYR A 72 -6.05 -8.62 5.85
N VAL A 73 -7.33 -8.62 6.15
CA VAL A 73 -8.40 -8.30 5.21
C VAL A 73 -8.88 -6.88 5.52
N ILE A 74 -8.86 -6.02 4.52
CA ILE A 74 -9.36 -4.64 4.59
C ILE A 74 -10.64 -4.58 3.77
N GLU A 75 -11.73 -4.18 4.41
CA GLU A 75 -13.04 -3.98 3.79
C GLU A 75 -13.40 -2.50 3.84
N THR A 76 -13.63 -1.95 2.65
CA THR A 76 -13.87 -0.52 2.42
C THR A 76 -15.36 -0.19 2.51
N PRO A 77 -15.75 1.09 2.72
CA PRO A 77 -17.15 1.52 2.69
C PRO A 77 -17.89 1.18 1.38
N ALA A 78 -17.22 1.20 0.24
CA ALA A 78 -17.80 0.79 -1.05
C ALA A 78 -17.86 -0.73 -1.26
N GLY A 79 -17.41 -1.54 -0.31
CA GLY A 79 -17.47 -3.00 -0.36
C GLY A 79 -16.29 -3.67 -1.06
N VAL A 80 -15.23 -2.93 -1.41
CA VAL A 80 -13.97 -3.53 -1.88
C VAL A 80 -13.33 -4.31 -0.74
N ARG A 81 -13.05 -5.59 -0.99
CA ARG A 81 -12.34 -6.48 -0.06
C ARG A 81 -10.92 -6.75 -0.56
N ILE A 82 -9.94 -6.47 0.29
CA ILE A 82 -8.51 -6.55 -0.02
C ILE A 82 -7.85 -7.53 0.95
N ALA A 83 -7.05 -8.48 0.47
CA ALA A 83 -6.24 -9.35 1.32
C ALA A 83 -4.73 -9.07 1.13
N THR A 84 -4.02 -8.81 2.24
CA THR A 84 -2.58 -8.54 2.22
C THR A 84 -1.75 -9.82 2.27
N ASP A 85 -0.53 -9.78 1.72
CA ASP A 85 0.39 -10.93 1.71
C ASP A 85 -0.27 -12.27 1.32
N PHE A 86 -1.08 -12.22 0.26
CA PHE A 86 -2.00 -13.30 -0.06
C PHE A 86 -1.27 -14.53 -0.62
N SER A 87 -1.35 -15.64 0.10
CA SER A 87 -0.90 -16.98 -0.35
C SER A 87 -2.04 -17.92 -0.73
N GLY A 88 -3.30 -17.51 -0.55
CA GLY A 88 -4.47 -18.38 -0.65
C GLY A 88 -4.81 -19.16 0.63
N VAL A 89 -3.94 -19.14 1.65
CA VAL A 89 -4.19 -19.81 2.93
C VAL A 89 -5.09 -18.99 3.85
N TYR A 90 -4.82 -17.69 3.97
CA TYR A 90 -5.57 -16.77 4.81
C TYR A 90 -6.29 -15.73 3.95
N GLY A 91 -7.47 -15.30 4.40
CA GLY A 91 -8.23 -14.22 3.75
C GLY A 91 -8.86 -14.59 2.40
N ALA A 92 -8.83 -15.87 1.99
CA ALA A 92 -9.35 -16.32 0.70
C ALA A 92 -10.88 -16.46 0.63
N ASP A 93 -11.57 -16.52 1.76
CA ASP A 93 -13.03 -16.63 1.83
C ASP A 93 -13.62 -15.57 2.79
N PRO A 94 -14.59 -14.75 2.38
CA PRO A 94 -15.04 -14.53 0.99
C PRO A 94 -13.89 -14.17 0.04
N LEU A 95 -14.02 -14.44 -1.26
CA LEU A 95 -12.95 -14.16 -2.22
C LEU A 95 -12.63 -12.65 -2.26
N PRO A 96 -11.38 -12.22 -2.03
CA PRO A 96 -11.01 -10.81 -2.13
C PRO A 96 -11.05 -10.33 -3.59
N ARG A 97 -11.41 -9.07 -3.80
CA ARG A 97 -11.34 -8.44 -5.13
C ARG A 97 -9.92 -8.01 -5.47
N VAL A 98 -9.15 -7.62 -4.45
CA VAL A 98 -7.76 -7.19 -4.58
C VAL A 98 -6.88 -8.01 -3.65
N VAL A 99 -5.70 -8.41 -4.11
CA VAL A 99 -4.67 -9.02 -3.27
C VAL A 99 -3.34 -8.30 -3.43
N THR A 100 -2.63 -8.13 -2.33
CA THR A 100 -1.22 -7.70 -2.34
C THR A 100 -0.34 -8.86 -1.91
N MET A 101 0.90 -8.89 -2.39
CA MET A 101 1.84 -9.99 -2.10
C MET A 101 3.27 -9.47 -1.94
N ASN A 102 4.11 -10.22 -1.25
CA ASN A 102 5.55 -10.04 -1.29
C ASN A 102 6.27 -11.37 -1.59
N LYS A 103 7.52 -11.31 -2.04
CA LYS A 103 8.28 -12.48 -2.51
C LYS A 103 9.11 -13.14 -1.40
N ALA A 104 8.59 -13.21 -0.18
CA ALA A 104 9.23 -13.90 0.95
C ALA A 104 9.29 -15.41 0.75
N HIS A 105 8.15 -16.05 0.96
CA HIS A 105 8.00 -17.50 0.86
C HIS A 105 6.52 -17.84 0.64
N ARG A 106 6.22 -19.13 0.47
CA ARG A 106 4.90 -19.66 0.09
C ARG A 106 3.72 -19.23 0.96
N THR A 107 3.95 -18.62 2.13
CA THR A 107 2.89 -18.10 3.00
C THR A 107 2.55 -16.62 2.72
N HIS A 108 3.29 -15.93 1.85
CA HIS A 108 3.13 -14.51 1.50
C HIS A 108 2.68 -14.25 0.05
N TYR A 109 2.76 -15.27 -0.81
CA TYR A 109 2.36 -15.16 -2.20
C TYR A 109 1.94 -16.51 -2.77
N SER A 110 1.18 -16.44 -3.86
CA SER A 110 0.88 -17.59 -4.72
C SER A 110 1.07 -17.20 -6.19
N ASP A 111 1.64 -18.12 -6.98
CA ASP A 111 1.64 -18.00 -8.44
C ASP A 111 0.35 -18.55 -9.07
N HIS A 112 -0.46 -19.26 -8.28
CA HIS A 112 -1.75 -19.80 -8.68
C HIS A 112 -2.83 -19.07 -7.89
N VAL A 113 -3.28 -17.95 -8.44
CA VAL A 113 -4.32 -17.10 -7.85
C VAL A 113 -5.66 -17.48 -8.47
N ASP A 114 -6.72 -17.48 -7.66
CA ASP A 114 -8.08 -17.69 -8.16
C ASP A 114 -8.41 -16.64 -9.24
N PRO A 115 -8.88 -17.05 -10.44
CA PRO A 115 -9.17 -16.12 -11.54
C PRO A 115 -10.31 -15.13 -11.24
N GLY A 116 -11.10 -15.35 -10.18
CA GLY A 116 -12.09 -14.40 -9.69
C GLY A 116 -11.50 -13.20 -8.95
N ILE A 117 -10.21 -13.24 -8.57
CA ILE A 117 -9.50 -12.09 -7.99
C ILE A 117 -9.15 -11.12 -9.12
N GLU A 118 -9.78 -9.93 -9.12
CA GLU A 118 -9.65 -8.96 -10.22
C GLU A 118 -8.26 -8.31 -10.27
N TYR A 119 -7.67 -7.99 -9.11
CA TYR A 119 -6.41 -7.24 -9.04
C TYR A 119 -5.37 -7.95 -8.18
N VAL A 120 -4.29 -8.39 -8.83
CA VAL A 120 -3.15 -9.05 -8.18
C VAL A 120 -1.94 -8.11 -8.17
N LEU A 121 -1.64 -7.53 -7.01
CA LEU A 121 -0.56 -6.57 -6.83
C LEU A 121 0.67 -7.25 -6.22
N ARG A 122 1.56 -7.73 -7.09
CA ARG A 122 2.84 -8.32 -6.66
C ARG A 122 3.78 -7.24 -6.18
N GLY A 123 4.30 -7.38 -4.97
CA GLY A 123 5.29 -6.47 -4.38
C GLY A 123 6.70 -6.57 -4.99
N TRP A 124 6.85 -7.36 -6.06
CA TRP A 124 8.06 -7.50 -6.88
C TRP A 124 7.68 -7.47 -8.36
N ASN A 125 8.63 -7.14 -9.23
CA ASN A 125 8.45 -7.22 -10.68
C ASN A 125 9.06 -8.53 -11.24
N PRO A 126 8.27 -9.44 -11.83
CA PRO A 126 8.81 -10.63 -12.51
C PRO A 126 9.80 -10.30 -13.63
N ASP A 127 9.63 -9.16 -14.30
CA ASP A 127 10.50 -8.70 -15.39
C ASP A 127 11.76 -7.97 -14.90
N GLY A 128 11.91 -7.82 -13.57
CA GLY A 128 13.04 -7.18 -12.92
C GLY A 128 12.83 -5.70 -12.57
N GLY A 129 13.61 -5.23 -11.59
CA GLY A 129 13.48 -3.88 -11.03
C GLY A 129 12.30 -3.72 -10.06
N PRO A 130 12.04 -2.49 -9.60
CA PRO A 130 11.01 -2.22 -8.60
C PRO A 130 9.59 -2.38 -9.14
N ALA A 131 8.73 -3.05 -8.38
CA ALA A 131 7.28 -3.02 -8.61
C ALA A 131 6.74 -1.59 -8.47
N ARG A 132 5.80 -1.18 -9.32
CA ARG A 132 5.17 0.14 -9.24
C ARG A 132 3.67 0.02 -9.40
N HIS A 133 2.96 0.19 -8.30
CA HIS A 133 1.51 0.17 -8.21
C HIS A 133 0.99 1.57 -7.88
N ALA A 134 -0.05 1.96 -8.59
CA ALA A 134 -0.85 3.16 -8.37
C ALA A 134 -2.24 2.87 -8.96
N LEU A 135 -3.06 2.13 -8.20
CA LEU A 135 -4.33 1.57 -8.64
C LEU A 135 -5.47 2.15 -7.81
N VAL A 136 -6.51 2.65 -8.48
CA VAL A 136 -7.78 2.99 -7.82
C VAL A 136 -8.78 1.88 -8.09
N VAL A 137 -9.40 1.37 -7.02
CA VAL A 137 -10.51 0.42 -7.09
C VAL A 137 -11.65 1.02 -6.28
N ASP A 138 -12.69 1.49 -6.96
CA ASP A 138 -13.82 2.21 -6.37
C ASP A 138 -13.39 3.35 -5.42
N ASP A 139 -13.47 3.15 -4.10
CA ASP A 139 -13.19 4.15 -3.07
C ASP A 139 -11.78 4.06 -2.45
N VAL A 140 -10.95 3.09 -2.88
CA VAL A 140 -9.59 2.88 -2.36
C VAL A 140 -8.51 3.13 -3.41
N TYR A 141 -7.45 3.84 -3.01
CA TYR A 141 -6.24 4.01 -3.79
C TYR A 141 -5.11 3.19 -3.18
N ILE A 142 -4.50 2.34 -3.98
CA ILE A 142 -3.48 1.39 -3.57
C ILE A 142 -2.18 1.69 -4.29
N ARG A 143 -1.14 1.96 -3.51
CA ARG A 143 0.21 2.20 -4.03
C ARG A 143 1.24 1.42 -3.22
N ASN A 144 2.46 1.36 -3.73
CA ASN A 144 3.56 0.69 -3.04
C ASN A 144 4.83 1.52 -2.96
N VAL A 145 5.65 1.20 -1.95
CA VAL A 145 7.05 1.59 -1.83
C VAL A 145 7.89 0.32 -1.85
N PRO A 146 8.66 0.07 -2.93
CA PRO A 146 9.55 -1.08 -3.04
C PRO A 146 10.58 -1.12 -1.94
N THR A 147 10.87 -2.32 -1.46
CA THR A 147 11.85 -2.62 -0.42
C THR A 147 12.47 -3.98 -0.71
N ASP A 148 13.60 -4.26 -0.08
CA ASP A 148 14.30 -5.51 -0.28
C ASP A 148 13.85 -6.59 0.72
N ILE A 149 14.04 -7.83 0.29
CA ILE A 149 13.94 -9.00 1.14
C ILE A 149 15.29 -9.71 1.23
N ARG A 150 15.43 -10.64 2.17
CA ARG A 150 16.57 -11.57 2.24
C ARG A 150 16.05 -12.97 2.04
N ASN A 151 16.66 -13.70 1.10
CA ASN A 151 16.37 -15.10 0.84
C ASN A 151 17.61 -15.93 1.16
N GLY A 152 17.57 -16.71 2.24
CA GLY A 152 18.67 -17.60 2.62
C GLY A 152 20.00 -16.91 2.91
N GLY A 153 19.99 -15.60 3.22
CA GLY A 153 21.18 -14.79 3.45
C GLY A 153 21.51 -13.82 2.31
N ASP A 154 21.00 -14.05 1.10
CA ASP A 154 21.20 -13.18 -0.05
C ASP A 154 20.16 -12.06 -0.12
N LEU A 155 20.57 -10.88 -0.58
CA LEU A 155 19.66 -9.76 -0.79
C LEU A 155 18.80 -10.01 -2.04
N GLY A 156 17.51 -10.25 -1.83
CA GLY A 156 16.48 -10.21 -2.86
C GLY A 156 16.04 -8.77 -3.07
N LYS A 157 16.76 -8.05 -3.94
CA LYS A 157 16.43 -6.65 -4.27
C LYS A 157 15.02 -6.53 -4.81
N ASP A 158 14.28 -5.51 -4.37
CA ASP A 158 12.91 -5.21 -4.83
C ASP A 158 11.93 -6.40 -4.66
N GLY A 159 12.20 -7.29 -3.70
CA GLY A 159 11.41 -8.50 -3.42
C GLY A 159 10.22 -8.28 -2.49
N ASN A 160 10.16 -7.12 -1.82
CA ASN A 160 9.07 -6.72 -0.94
C ASN A 160 8.51 -5.36 -1.37
N SER A 161 7.28 -5.09 -0.96
CA SER A 161 6.69 -3.77 -1.10
C SER A 161 5.91 -3.43 0.16
N ILE A 162 6.13 -2.23 0.67
CA ILE A 162 5.22 -1.63 1.64
C ILE A 162 4.01 -1.16 0.83
N PHE A 163 2.84 -1.73 1.12
CA PHE A 163 1.59 -1.31 0.47
C PHE A 163 0.89 -0.25 1.32
N ILE A 164 0.39 0.79 0.66
CA ILE A 164 -0.40 1.86 1.27
C ILE A 164 -1.78 1.86 0.64
N PHE A 165 -2.81 1.82 1.48
CA PHE A 165 -4.21 1.88 1.13
C PHE A 165 -4.76 3.22 1.62
N GLU A 166 -5.17 4.07 0.68
CA GLU A 166 -5.81 5.35 0.98
C GLU A 166 -7.32 5.19 0.77
N VAL A 167 -8.08 5.16 1.85
CA VAL A 167 -9.52 4.84 1.84
C VAL A 167 -10.22 5.51 3.02
N ALA A 168 -11.42 6.04 2.82
CA ALA A 168 -12.21 6.73 3.86
C ALA A 168 -11.43 7.82 4.62
N GLY A 169 -10.47 8.47 3.94
CA GLY A 169 -9.57 9.45 4.52
C GLY A 169 -8.44 8.89 5.40
N LEU A 170 -8.38 7.57 5.62
CA LEU A 170 -7.31 6.87 6.32
C LEU A 170 -6.15 6.53 5.38
N CYS A 171 -4.94 6.59 5.92
CA CYS A 171 -3.71 6.08 5.34
C CYS A 171 -3.28 4.80 6.06
N ILE A 172 -3.50 3.63 5.44
CA ILE A 172 -3.22 2.32 6.05
C ILE A 172 -1.99 1.72 5.39
N GLY A 173 -0.97 1.37 6.17
CA GLY A 173 0.28 0.79 5.67
C GLY A 173 0.48 -0.65 6.10
N HIS A 174 0.89 -1.50 5.17
CA HIS A 174 1.33 -2.87 5.44
C HIS A 174 2.80 -3.03 5.07
N LEU A 175 3.65 -3.33 6.05
CA LEU A 175 5.11 -3.36 5.84
C LEU A 175 5.61 -4.57 5.05
N GLY A 176 4.76 -5.56 4.80
CA GLY A 176 5.15 -6.82 4.18
C GLY A 176 6.18 -7.55 5.05
N HIS A 177 7.16 -8.12 4.36
CA HIS A 177 8.24 -8.92 4.95
C HIS A 177 9.56 -8.13 4.95
N LEU A 178 9.57 -7.01 5.68
CA LEU A 178 10.64 -6.01 5.64
C LEU A 178 11.93 -6.50 6.34
N HIS A 179 13.06 -6.48 5.64
CA HIS A 179 14.35 -7.05 6.11
C HIS A 179 15.48 -6.02 6.29
N HIS A 180 15.22 -4.75 6.02
CA HIS A 180 16.20 -3.68 6.17
C HIS A 180 15.55 -2.46 6.81
N ARG A 181 16.39 -1.53 7.28
CA ARG A 181 15.90 -0.23 7.75
C ARG A 181 15.36 0.57 6.58
N LEU A 182 14.35 1.38 6.85
CA LEU A 182 13.89 2.37 5.90
C LEU A 182 14.86 3.55 5.86
N GLU A 183 15.00 4.11 4.66
CA GLU A 183 15.82 5.29 4.38
C GLU A 183 14.89 6.50 4.26
N ASP A 184 15.43 7.72 4.32
CA ASP A 184 14.61 8.93 4.24
C ASP A 184 13.78 8.99 2.95
N ALA A 185 14.30 8.46 1.84
CA ALA A 185 13.55 8.31 0.59
C ALA A 185 12.34 7.36 0.74
N HIS A 186 12.49 6.27 1.50
CA HIS A 186 11.37 5.37 1.81
C HIS A 186 10.32 6.09 2.66
N TYR A 187 10.73 6.79 3.74
CA TYR A 187 9.80 7.55 4.58
C TYR A 187 9.06 8.65 3.80
N GLY A 188 9.77 9.37 2.92
CA GLY A 188 9.15 10.38 2.05
C GLY A 188 8.15 9.79 1.06
N ALA A 189 8.46 8.62 0.50
CA ALA A 189 7.55 7.92 -0.41
C ALA A 189 6.36 7.27 0.31
N ILE A 190 6.53 6.83 1.57
CA ILE A 190 5.44 6.29 2.40
C ILE A 190 4.50 7.43 2.81
N GLY A 191 5.04 8.55 3.28
CA GLY A 191 4.25 9.65 3.82
C GLY A 191 3.64 9.32 5.19
N ARG A 192 2.49 9.93 5.49
CA ARG A 192 1.70 9.66 6.69
C ARG A 192 1.09 8.26 6.61
N LEU A 193 1.06 7.57 7.75
CA LEU A 193 0.24 6.38 7.98
C LEU A 193 -0.50 6.53 9.30
N ASP A 194 -1.84 6.42 9.27
CA ASP A 194 -2.67 6.47 10.47
C ASP A 194 -2.75 5.09 11.14
N ILE A 195 -2.72 4.02 10.34
CA ILE A 195 -2.72 2.62 10.78
C ILE A 195 -1.54 1.90 10.13
N LEU A 196 -0.76 1.17 10.93
CA LEU A 196 0.43 0.45 10.47
C LEU A 196 0.41 -1.02 10.89
N MET A 197 0.50 -1.92 9.92
CA MET A 197 0.64 -3.36 10.13
C MET A 197 2.12 -3.74 10.12
N VAL A 198 2.61 -4.28 11.25
CA VAL A 198 4.06 -4.43 11.54
C VAL A 198 4.41 -5.89 11.82
N PRO A 199 5.43 -6.47 11.16
CA PRO A 199 5.89 -7.80 11.50
C PRO A 199 6.70 -7.79 12.81
N ILE A 200 6.41 -8.75 13.70
CA ILE A 200 7.00 -8.82 15.04
C ILE A 200 7.64 -10.18 15.37
N ASP A 201 8.11 -10.92 14.37
CA ASP A 201 8.84 -12.18 14.61
C ASP A 201 10.25 -11.94 15.18
N GLY A 202 10.90 -10.83 14.87
CA GLY A 202 12.22 -10.46 15.41
C GLY A 202 13.42 -11.22 14.85
N GLY A 203 13.26 -12.04 13.81
CA GLY A 203 14.37 -12.82 13.25
C GLY A 203 14.19 -13.33 11.82
N MET A 204 12.98 -13.71 11.40
CA MET A 204 12.70 -14.02 9.99
C MET A 204 12.60 -12.74 9.16
N THR A 205 12.05 -11.68 9.76
CA THR A 205 12.03 -10.33 9.20
C THR A 205 13.16 -9.47 9.79
N LEU A 206 12.87 -8.23 10.20
CA LEU A 206 13.82 -7.34 10.87
C LEU A 206 13.78 -7.57 12.38
N SER A 207 14.86 -7.26 13.08
CA SER A 207 14.89 -7.38 14.54
C SER A 207 13.85 -6.48 15.20
N LEU A 208 13.33 -6.90 16.36
CA LEU A 208 12.32 -6.14 17.11
C LEU A 208 12.77 -4.70 17.38
N ASP A 209 14.03 -4.48 17.77
CA ASP A 209 14.56 -3.13 18.02
C ASP A 209 14.39 -2.20 16.81
N ARG A 210 14.65 -2.71 15.61
CA ARG A 210 14.55 -1.92 14.39
C ARG A 210 13.12 -1.75 13.93
N MET A 211 12.25 -2.73 14.16
CA MET A 211 10.82 -2.58 13.94
C MET A 211 10.20 -1.56 14.89
N THR A 212 10.63 -1.52 16.15
CA THR A 212 10.26 -0.47 17.11
C THR A 212 10.70 0.91 16.61
N GLU A 213 11.94 1.07 16.14
CA GLU A 213 12.42 2.33 15.55
C GLU A 213 11.58 2.80 14.35
N ILE A 214 11.24 1.88 13.44
CA ILE A 214 10.40 2.18 12.27
C ILE A 214 8.99 2.58 12.71
N THR A 215 8.40 1.82 13.61
CA THR A 215 7.05 2.05 14.14
C THR A 215 6.95 3.41 14.82
N ALA A 216 7.93 3.75 15.66
CA ALA A 216 8.00 5.05 16.32
C ALA A 216 8.17 6.20 15.32
N ARG A 217 9.00 6.03 14.29
CA ARG A 217 9.27 7.08 13.29
C ARG A 217 8.09 7.34 12.34
N LEU A 218 7.22 6.35 12.10
CA LEU A 218 6.04 6.52 11.26
C LEU A 218 4.87 7.21 11.97
N TYR A 219 4.92 7.34 13.31
CA TYR A 219 3.94 8.06 14.13
C TYR A 219 2.48 7.68 13.86
N SER A 220 2.21 6.40 13.59
CA SER A 220 0.85 5.92 13.36
C SER A 220 0.04 5.87 14.67
N SER A 221 -1.21 6.30 14.59
CA SER A 221 -2.15 6.26 15.73
C SER A 221 -2.47 4.83 16.14
N MET A 222 -2.52 3.89 15.20
CA MET A 222 -2.85 2.49 15.46
C MET A 222 -1.79 1.55 14.88
N ILE A 223 -1.27 0.66 15.71
CA ILE A 223 -0.32 -0.38 15.32
C ILE A 223 -0.99 -1.74 15.39
N LEU A 224 -0.91 -2.51 14.31
CA LEU A 224 -1.46 -3.86 14.18
C LEU A 224 -0.31 -4.87 14.01
N PRO A 225 0.06 -5.63 15.06
CA PRO A 225 1.15 -6.59 14.99
C PRO A 225 0.77 -7.83 14.18
N MET A 226 1.69 -8.31 13.35
CA MET A 226 1.56 -9.53 12.54
C MET A 226 2.84 -10.37 12.59
N HIS A 227 2.92 -11.44 11.80
CA HIS A 227 4.11 -12.30 11.71
C HIS A 227 4.48 -13.02 13.01
N ARG A 228 3.58 -13.08 13.97
CA ARG A 228 3.89 -13.66 15.27
C ARG A 228 3.85 -15.19 15.19
N HIS A 229 4.99 -15.83 15.45
CA HIS A 229 5.09 -17.30 15.54
C HIS A 229 5.34 -17.75 16.99
N SER A 230 6.56 -17.54 17.49
CA SER A 230 6.94 -17.94 18.85
C SER A 230 7.27 -16.76 19.75
N THR A 231 7.47 -15.58 19.17
CA THR A 231 7.81 -14.35 19.88
C THR A 231 6.65 -13.93 20.79
N PRO A 232 6.86 -13.79 22.12
CA PRO A 232 5.83 -13.27 23.00
C PRO A 232 5.43 -11.86 22.58
N ILE A 233 4.12 -11.58 22.50
CA ILE A 233 3.63 -10.24 22.13
C ILE A 233 4.18 -9.16 23.08
N SER A 234 4.41 -9.55 24.34
CA SER A 234 5.02 -8.72 25.38
C SER A 234 6.44 -8.25 25.07
N GLU A 235 7.19 -8.96 24.23
CA GLU A 235 8.52 -8.49 23.82
C GLU A 235 8.43 -7.29 22.89
N PHE A 236 7.47 -7.28 21.98
CA PHE A 236 7.23 -6.13 21.12
C PHE A 236 6.62 -4.97 21.92
N THR A 237 5.53 -5.22 22.66
CA THR A 237 4.85 -4.15 23.41
C THR A 237 5.74 -3.55 24.51
N GLY A 238 6.54 -4.36 25.20
CA GLY A 238 7.47 -3.88 26.21
C GLY A 238 8.59 -2.99 25.64
N ARG A 239 9.00 -3.20 24.39
CA ARG A 239 10.00 -2.35 23.71
C ARG A 239 9.43 -1.03 23.23
N MET A 240 8.15 -1.02 22.83
CA MET A 240 7.43 0.20 22.49
C MET A 240 7.23 1.10 23.72
N GLY A 241 7.22 0.50 24.92
CA GLY A 241 7.20 1.21 26.20
C GLY A 241 5.89 1.97 26.44
N ASP A 242 5.92 2.87 27.42
CA ASP A 242 4.74 3.62 27.85
C ASP A 242 4.31 4.71 26.86
N ASP A 243 5.02 4.91 25.74
CA ASP A 243 4.58 5.84 24.70
C ASP A 243 3.34 5.31 23.96
N PHE A 244 3.13 3.99 23.98
CA PHE A 244 2.01 3.33 23.32
C PHE A 244 1.07 2.68 24.34
N ALA A 245 -0.23 2.91 24.18
CA ALA A 245 -1.22 2.07 24.84
C ALA A 245 -1.25 0.68 24.20
N VAL A 246 -1.72 -0.32 24.94
CA VAL A 246 -1.87 -1.69 24.45
C VAL A 246 -3.28 -2.15 24.76
N GLU A 247 -4.01 -2.56 23.73
CA GLU A 247 -5.37 -3.07 23.88
C GLU A 247 -5.48 -4.45 23.24
N PHE A 248 -6.13 -5.36 23.96
CA PHE A 248 -6.45 -6.70 23.47
C PHE A 248 -7.93 -6.73 23.13
N LEU A 249 -8.24 -6.98 21.86
CA LEU A 249 -9.62 -7.16 21.41
C LEU A 249 -9.96 -8.65 21.39
N SER A 250 -11.16 -8.98 21.84
CA SER A 250 -11.66 -10.35 21.88
C SER A 250 -12.05 -10.90 20.51
N GLY A 251 -12.10 -10.06 19.47
CA GLY A 251 -12.42 -10.44 18.11
C GLY A 251 -11.24 -10.30 17.16
N ARG A 252 -11.36 -10.94 16.00
CA ARG A 252 -10.38 -10.86 14.91
C ARG A 252 -10.51 -9.60 14.06
N SER A 253 -11.58 -8.84 14.24
CA SER A 253 -11.92 -7.68 13.42
C SER A 253 -12.11 -6.44 14.28
N LEU A 254 -11.74 -5.29 13.72
CA LEU A 254 -12.07 -3.96 14.23
C LEU A 254 -12.63 -3.11 13.10
N THR A 255 -13.49 -2.17 13.44
CA THR A 255 -14.04 -1.18 12.51
C THR A 255 -13.56 0.19 12.95
N VAL A 256 -12.99 0.96 12.01
CA VAL A 256 -12.29 2.21 12.30
C VAL A 256 -12.54 3.25 11.22
N SER A 257 -12.65 4.50 11.63
CA SER A 257 -12.63 5.68 10.76
C SER A 257 -11.73 6.75 11.37
N LEU A 258 -11.50 7.84 10.64
CA LEU A 258 -10.74 9.00 11.13
C LEU A 258 -11.23 9.52 12.50
N LYS A 259 -12.54 9.39 12.77
CA LYS A 259 -13.17 9.86 14.02
C LYS A 259 -12.98 8.91 15.20
N THR A 260 -12.62 7.65 14.93
CA THR A 260 -12.50 6.60 15.95
C THR A 260 -11.07 6.12 16.11
N LEU A 261 -10.10 6.74 15.41
CA LEU A 261 -8.69 6.53 15.69
C LEU A 261 -8.40 6.90 17.15
N PRO A 262 -7.52 6.16 17.83
CA PRO A 262 -7.21 6.45 19.22
C PRO A 262 -6.44 7.77 19.33
N ASP A 263 -6.80 8.59 20.32
CA ASP A 263 -6.15 9.89 20.58
C ASP A 263 -4.71 9.74 21.07
N ARG A 264 -4.39 8.58 21.65
CA ARG A 264 -3.04 8.14 22.03
C ARG A 264 -2.62 7.02 21.08
N PRO A 265 -1.36 6.95 20.62
CA PRO A 265 -0.87 5.81 19.85
C PRO A 265 -1.13 4.49 20.58
N THR A 266 -1.80 3.55 19.91
CA THR A 266 -2.23 2.28 20.52
C THR A 266 -1.81 1.09 19.66
N ILE A 267 -1.24 0.08 20.30
CA ILE A 267 -1.02 -1.25 19.74
C ILE A 267 -2.29 -2.07 19.99
N ILE A 268 -3.02 -2.38 18.91
CA ILE A 268 -4.22 -3.20 18.98
C ILE A 268 -3.86 -4.64 18.65
N ILE A 269 -4.11 -5.53 19.60
CA ILE A 269 -3.85 -6.96 19.48
C ILE A 269 -5.20 -7.65 19.24
N LEU A 270 -5.45 -8.01 17.98
CA LEU A 270 -6.63 -8.76 17.55
C LEU A 270 -6.50 -10.23 17.93
N GLU A 271 -7.64 -10.91 18.04
CA GLU A 271 -7.68 -12.33 18.37
C GLU A 271 -6.88 -13.16 17.34
N GLY A 272 -5.99 -14.02 17.84
CA GLY A 272 -5.20 -14.97 17.07
C GLY A 272 -3.85 -14.48 16.57
N VAL A 273 -3.49 -13.22 16.84
CA VAL A 273 -2.11 -12.72 16.67
C VAL A 273 -1.16 -13.46 17.62
#